data_AF-A0AAD6E415-F1
#
_entry.id   AF-A0AAD6E415-F1
#
_cell.length_a   1.000
_cell.length_b   1.000
_cell.length_c   1.000
_cell.angle_alpha   90.00
_cell.angle_beta   90.00
_cell.angle_gamma   90.00
#
_symmetry.space_group_name_H-M   'P 1'
#
loop_
_entity.id
_entity.type
_entity.pdbx_description
1 polymer ?
#
loop_
_entity_poly.entity_id
_entity_poly.type
_entity_poly.pdbx_seq_one_letter_code
_entity_poly.pdbx_strand_id
1 'polypeptide(L)'
;MSISQIRSQIAALDSLIDQYESTGSRHYLVDAQEKAFGLGRALEHPRETIAKLFYSPIILVAVRVAHDMGIFALLSLSTAPVPLTELAALKTTDSFFVERIMRLLVANGFANEATQHEYSPTEITHEMTQKSSIGLSEALLTDFLPCLPKMPEYLKSINYRNQPEKPSSTF
;
A
#
# COMPACT_ATOMS: atom_id res chain seq x y z
N MET A 1 3.64 -3.79 -25.65
CA MET A 1 2.70 -4.93 -25.66
C MET A 1 1.66 -4.66 -26.75
N SER A 2 1.29 -5.63 -27.57
CA SER A 2 0.24 -5.45 -28.57
C SER A 2 -1.16 -5.49 -27.94
N ILE A 3 -2.15 -4.90 -28.59
CA ILE A 3 -3.56 -4.97 -28.15
C ILE A 3 -4.04 -6.43 -28.05
N SER A 4 -3.58 -7.31 -28.95
CA SER A 4 -3.89 -8.75 -28.89
C SER A 4 -3.35 -9.43 -27.63
N GLN A 5 -2.14 -9.07 -27.21
CA GLN A 5 -1.54 -9.57 -25.97
C GLN A 5 -2.32 -9.08 -24.73
N ILE A 6 -2.70 -7.80 -24.71
CA ILE A 6 -3.53 -7.23 -23.63
C ILE A 6 -4.86 -7.99 -23.50
N ARG A 7 -5.58 -8.18 -24.61
CA ARG A 7 -6.85 -8.91 -24.63
C ARG A 7 -6.70 -10.36 -24.15
N SER A 8 -5.62 -11.03 -24.57
CA SER A 8 -5.32 -12.39 -24.10
C SER A 8 -5.05 -12.44 -22.59
N GLN A 9 -4.39 -11.43 -22.03
CA GLN A 9 -4.17 -11.36 -20.59
C GLN A 9 -5.45 -11.12 -19.80
N ILE A 10 -6.35 -10.27 -20.30
CA ILE A 10 -7.67 -10.04 -19.70
C ILE A 10 -8.50 -11.33 -19.70
N ALA A 11 -8.60 -12.02 -20.84
CA ALA A 11 -9.34 -13.28 -20.92
C ALA A 11 -8.79 -14.36 -19.97
N ALA A 12 -7.47 -14.41 -19.77
CA ALA A 12 -6.85 -15.31 -18.81
C ALA A 12 -7.17 -14.92 -17.36
N LEU A 13 -7.28 -13.63 -17.05
CA LEU A 13 -7.71 -13.15 -15.74
C LEU A 13 -9.17 -13.55 -15.47
N ASP A 14 -10.06 -13.33 -16.44
CA ASP A 14 -11.47 -13.72 -16.34
C ASP A 14 -11.61 -15.22 -16.07
N SER A 15 -10.88 -16.04 -16.82
CA SER A 15 -10.89 -17.50 -16.61
C SER A 15 -10.40 -17.91 -15.21
N LEU A 16 -9.45 -17.20 -14.61
CA LEU A 16 -9.00 -17.48 -13.24
C LEU A 16 -10.07 -17.10 -12.21
N ILE A 17 -10.82 -16.03 -12.46
CA ILE A 17 -11.96 -15.63 -11.63
C ILE A 17 -13.06 -16.70 -11.70
N ASP A 18 -13.41 -17.19 -12.91
CA ASP A 18 -14.40 -18.26 -13.08
C ASP A 18 -14.00 -19.56 -12.34
N GLN A 19 -12.70 -19.88 -12.35
CA GLN A 19 -12.16 -21.03 -11.61
C GLN A 19 -12.23 -20.82 -10.09
N TYR A 20 -11.98 -19.61 -9.61
CA TYR A 20 -12.19 -19.28 -8.21
C TYR A 20 -13.67 -19.41 -7.81
N GLU A 21 -14.60 -18.89 -8.61
CA GLU A 21 -16.03 -18.98 -8.33
C GLU A 21 -16.55 -20.42 -8.29
N SER A 22 -16.05 -21.28 -9.18
CA SER A 22 -16.46 -22.68 -9.25
C SER A 22 -15.83 -23.57 -8.18
N THR A 23 -14.58 -23.29 -7.76
CA THR A 23 -13.83 -24.17 -6.85
C THR A 23 -13.68 -23.64 -5.42
N GLY A 24 -13.86 -22.33 -5.22
CA GLY A 24 -13.54 -21.63 -3.98
C GLY A 24 -12.04 -21.59 -3.63
N SER A 25 -11.16 -22.04 -4.53
CA SER A 25 -9.74 -22.22 -4.20
C SER A 25 -8.95 -20.91 -4.32
N ARG A 26 -8.34 -20.48 -3.22
CA ARG A 26 -7.65 -19.18 -3.13
C ARG A 26 -6.42 -19.06 -4.05
N HIS A 27 -5.81 -20.17 -4.49
CA HIS A 27 -4.66 -20.09 -5.40
C HIS A 27 -5.02 -19.41 -6.72
N TYR A 28 -6.24 -19.60 -7.24
CA TYR A 28 -6.71 -18.89 -8.43
C TYR A 28 -6.76 -17.37 -8.24
N LEU A 29 -7.08 -16.87 -7.03
CA LEU A 29 -7.01 -15.44 -6.73
C LEU A 29 -5.57 -14.92 -6.69
N VAL A 30 -4.62 -15.73 -6.21
CA VAL A 30 -3.20 -15.37 -6.22
C VAL A 30 -2.69 -15.27 -7.66
N ASP A 31 -2.99 -16.27 -8.49
CA ASP A 31 -2.63 -16.28 -9.91
C ASP A 31 -3.28 -15.11 -10.66
N ALA A 32 -4.56 -14.81 -10.36
CA ALA A 32 -5.28 -13.67 -10.91
C ALA A 32 -4.62 -12.35 -10.51
N GLN A 33 -4.23 -12.22 -9.24
CA GLN A 33 -3.53 -11.03 -8.74
C GLN A 33 -2.18 -10.84 -9.45
N GLU A 34 -1.37 -11.91 -9.60
CA GLU A 34 -0.11 -11.85 -10.34
C GLU A 34 -0.32 -11.40 -11.79
N LYS A 35 -1.36 -11.93 -12.44
CA LYS A 35 -1.73 -11.57 -13.82
C LYS A 35 -2.15 -10.10 -13.93
N ALA A 36 -3.00 -9.63 -13.01
CA ALA A 36 -3.46 -8.25 -12.96
C ALA A 36 -2.28 -7.28 -12.75
N PHE A 37 -1.35 -7.60 -11.85
CA PHE A 37 -0.12 -6.82 -11.68
C PHE A 37 0.75 -6.81 -12.94
N GLY A 38 0.89 -7.96 -13.60
CA GLY A 38 1.63 -8.06 -14.86
C GLY A 38 1.04 -7.17 -15.96
N LEU A 39 -0.29 -7.18 -16.10
CA LEU A 39 -1.01 -6.34 -17.05
C LEU A 39 -0.86 -4.86 -16.71
N GLY A 40 -1.05 -4.47 -15.44
CA GLY A 40 -0.87 -3.09 -14.98
C GLY A 40 0.52 -2.54 -15.32
N ARG A 41 1.58 -3.31 -15.06
CA ARG A 41 2.97 -2.93 -15.44
C ARG A 41 3.16 -2.79 -16.94
N ALA A 42 2.49 -3.60 -17.75
CA ALA A 42 2.63 -3.55 -19.20
C ALA A 42 1.91 -2.35 -19.84
N LEU A 43 0.89 -1.82 -19.16
CA LEU A 43 0.12 -0.64 -19.57
C LEU A 43 0.74 0.67 -19.06
N GLU A 44 1.48 0.61 -17.96
CA GLU A 44 2.11 1.78 -17.37
C GLU A 44 3.27 2.31 -18.21
N HIS A 45 3.37 3.64 -18.33
CA HIS A 45 4.51 4.24 -19.01
C HIS A 45 5.78 4.11 -18.15
N PRO A 46 6.95 3.73 -18.68
CA PRO A 46 8.14 3.45 -17.87
C PRO A 46 8.57 4.58 -16.92
N ARG A 47 8.40 5.83 -17.35
CA ARG A 47 8.67 7.01 -16.52
C ARG A 47 7.76 7.08 -15.30
N GLU A 48 6.50 6.71 -15.44
CA GLU A 48 5.52 6.71 -14.36
C GLU A 48 5.87 5.62 -13.33
N THR A 49 6.29 4.44 -13.79
CA THR A 49 6.79 3.37 -12.91
C THR A 49 7.94 3.85 -12.02
N ILE A 50 8.93 4.53 -12.61
CA ILE A 50 10.07 5.09 -11.87
C ILE A 50 9.58 6.14 -10.86
N ALA A 51 8.70 7.07 -11.29
CA ALA A 51 8.17 8.10 -10.42
C ALA A 51 7.41 7.50 -9.22
N LYS A 52 6.54 6.51 -9.45
CA LYS A 52 5.81 5.82 -8.37
C LYS A 52 6.74 5.17 -7.36
N LEU A 53 7.82 4.53 -7.81
CA LEU A 53 8.82 3.94 -6.92
C LEU A 53 9.41 5.00 -5.98
N PHE A 54 9.91 6.11 -6.53
CA PHE A 54 10.58 7.14 -5.73
C PHE A 54 9.62 8.02 -4.91
N TYR A 55 8.35 8.11 -5.30
CA TYR A 55 7.32 8.79 -4.52
C TYR A 55 6.65 7.91 -3.47
N SER A 56 6.84 6.58 -3.53
CA SER A 56 6.23 5.65 -2.58
C SER A 56 6.49 5.98 -1.09
N PRO A 57 7.66 6.51 -0.66
CA PRO A 57 7.87 6.86 0.75
C PRO A 57 6.91 7.96 1.26
N ILE A 58 6.40 8.83 0.38
CA ILE A 58 5.44 9.88 0.74
C ILE A 58 4.12 9.26 1.22
N ILE A 59 3.73 8.11 0.66
CA ILE A 59 2.53 7.38 1.08
C ILE A 59 2.70 6.88 2.51
N LEU A 60 3.89 6.40 2.89
CA LEU A 60 4.19 5.93 4.24
C LEU A 60 4.04 7.07 5.26
N VAL A 61 4.48 8.28 4.90
CA VAL A 61 4.29 9.49 5.72
C VAL A 61 2.80 9.78 5.90
N ALA A 62 2.01 9.72 4.83
CA ALA A 62 0.57 9.96 4.91
C ALA A 62 -0.15 8.93 5.79
N VAL A 63 0.21 7.65 5.65
CA VAL A 63 -0.33 6.57 6.50
C VAL A 63 0.02 6.80 7.96
N ARG A 64 1.27 7.16 8.27
CA ARG A 64 1.68 7.44 9.65
C ARG A 64 0.93 8.64 10.24
N VAL A 65 0.85 9.73 9.50
CA VAL A 65 0.11 10.94 9.92
C VAL A 65 -1.37 10.60 10.15
N ALA A 66 -1.99 9.85 9.25
CA ALA A 66 -3.39 9.46 9.39
C ALA A 66 -3.64 8.59 10.62
N HIS A 67 -2.72 7.69 10.95
CA HIS A 67 -2.75 6.92 12.18
C HIS A 67 -2.61 7.83 13.42
N ASP A 68 -1.61 8.70 13.47
CA ASP A 68 -1.37 9.63 14.59
C ASP A 68 -2.55 10.61 14.80
N MET A 69 -3.24 10.98 13.71
CA MET A 69 -4.45 11.80 13.75
C MET A 69 -5.71 11.03 14.21
N GLY A 70 -5.71 9.69 14.15
CA GLY A 70 -6.88 8.86 14.46
C GLY A 70 -7.87 8.70 13.30
N ILE A 71 -7.47 9.02 12.06
CA ILE A 71 -8.34 8.98 10.87
C ILE A 71 -8.84 7.56 10.62
N PHE A 72 -7.96 6.55 10.63
CA PHE A 72 -8.36 5.17 10.38
C PHE A 72 -9.36 4.64 11.42
N ALA A 73 -9.19 5.05 12.69
CA ALA A 73 -10.10 4.68 13.76
C ALA A 73 -11.49 5.31 13.61
N LEU A 74 -11.56 6.59 13.20
CA LEU A 74 -12.84 7.24 12.94
C LEU A 74 -13.55 6.64 11.72
N LEU A 75 -12.84 6.49 10.60
CA LEU A 75 -13.42 5.94 9.38
C LEU A 75 -13.90 4.50 9.56
N SER A 76 -13.16 3.66 10.29
CA SER A 76 -13.52 2.26 10.49
C SER A 76 -14.77 2.04 11.34
N LEU A 77 -15.12 3.03 12.18
CA LEU A 77 -16.33 3.00 13.02
C LEU A 77 -17.52 3.70 12.34
N SER A 78 -17.29 4.41 11.25
CA SER A 78 -18.34 5.19 10.59
C SER A 78 -19.26 4.30 9.76
N THR A 79 -20.57 4.57 9.87
CA THR A 79 -21.60 3.94 9.03
C THR A 79 -21.97 4.80 7.82
N ALA A 80 -21.41 6.00 7.70
CA ALA A 80 -21.66 6.95 6.62
C ALA A 80 -20.36 7.66 6.18
N PRO A 81 -20.32 8.28 4.99
CA PRO A 81 -19.18 9.10 4.59
C PRO A 81 -18.87 10.19 5.64
N VAL A 82 -17.60 10.33 6.02
CA VAL A 82 -17.11 11.27 7.02
C VAL A 82 -16.62 12.54 6.34
N PRO A 83 -17.16 13.73 6.67
CA PRO A 83 -16.71 14.99 6.08
C PRO A 83 -15.27 15.34 6.45
N LEU A 84 -14.56 16.02 5.54
CA LEU A 84 -13.21 16.54 5.76
C LEU A 84 -13.10 17.39 7.04
N THR A 85 -14.12 18.19 7.34
CA THR A 85 -14.17 19.04 8.53
C THR A 85 -14.16 18.23 9.83
N GLU A 86 -14.81 17.06 9.84
CA GLU A 86 -14.81 16.15 10.97
C GLU A 86 -13.44 15.48 11.15
N LEU A 87 -12.81 15.06 10.05
CA LEU A 87 -11.44 14.55 10.08
C LEU A 87 -10.43 15.60 10.59
N ALA A 88 -10.60 16.86 10.19
CA ALA A 88 -9.77 17.98 10.65
C ALA A 88 -9.97 18.30 12.13
N ALA A 89 -11.19 18.13 12.64
CA ALA A 89 -11.53 18.36 14.04
C ALA A 89 -10.83 17.38 15.01
N LEU A 90 -10.44 16.17 14.55
CA LEU A 90 -9.76 15.16 15.38
C LEU A 90 -8.52 15.68 16.13
N LYS A 91 -7.77 16.60 15.51
CA LYS A 91 -6.57 17.22 16.09
C LYS A 91 -6.57 18.75 16.02
N THR A 92 -7.71 19.36 15.68
CA THR A 92 -7.81 20.82 15.44
C THR A 92 -6.75 21.29 14.42
N THR A 93 -6.67 20.58 13.30
CA THR A 93 -5.70 20.85 12.22
C THR A 93 -6.37 21.60 11.06
N ASP A 94 -5.57 22.28 10.25
CA ASP A 94 -6.02 22.89 8.99
C ASP A 94 -6.60 21.85 8.01
N SER A 95 -7.83 22.08 7.54
CA SER A 95 -8.54 21.19 6.62
C SER A 95 -7.78 20.96 5.32
N PHE A 96 -7.03 21.95 4.81
CA PHE A 96 -6.23 21.77 3.59
C PHE A 96 -5.09 20.77 3.79
N PHE A 97 -4.50 20.72 4.99
CA PHE A 97 -3.50 19.71 5.31
C PHE A 97 -4.13 18.31 5.30
N VAL A 98 -5.28 18.14 5.96
CA VAL A 98 -5.98 16.84 6.00
C VAL A 98 -6.42 16.40 4.62
N GLU A 99 -6.90 17.31 3.78
CA GLU A 99 -7.27 17.01 2.39
C GLU A 99 -6.07 16.48 1.59
N ARG A 100 -4.86 16.99 1.82
CA ARG A 100 -3.63 16.48 1.18
C ARG A 100 -3.28 15.07 1.65
N ILE A 101 -3.48 14.77 2.92
CA ILE A 101 -3.30 13.40 3.46
C ILE A 101 -4.35 12.47 2.85
N MET A 102 -5.63 12.86 2.86
CA MET A 102 -6.72 12.06 2.31
C MET A 102 -6.56 11.80 0.81
N ARG A 103 -6.10 12.77 0.02
CA ARG A 103 -5.77 12.55 -1.40
C ARG A 103 -4.77 11.42 -1.61
N LEU A 104 -3.75 11.33 -0.76
CA LEU A 104 -2.76 10.24 -0.84
C LEU A 104 -3.36 8.90 -0.39
N LEU A 105 -4.18 8.89 0.66
CA LEU A 105 -4.85 7.68 1.12
C LEU A 105 -5.84 7.12 0.08
N VAL A 106 -6.67 7.98 -0.49
CA VAL A 106 -7.66 7.62 -1.52
C VAL A 106 -6.97 7.11 -2.78
N ALA A 107 -5.94 7.81 -3.26
CA ALA A 107 -5.17 7.38 -4.44
C ALA A 107 -4.48 6.02 -4.26
N ASN A 108 -4.29 5.56 -3.01
CA ASN A 108 -3.67 4.29 -2.68
C ASN A 108 -4.64 3.28 -2.03
N GLY A 109 -5.95 3.53 -2.09
CA GLY A 109 -6.99 2.59 -1.65
C GLY A 109 -7.19 2.46 -0.14
N PHE A 110 -6.59 3.34 0.66
CA PHE A 110 -6.74 3.36 2.12
C PHE A 110 -8.08 3.98 2.58
N ALA A 111 -8.77 4.68 1.69
CA ALA A 111 -10.10 5.26 1.90
C ALA A 111 -10.78 5.47 0.52
N ASN A 112 -12.09 5.65 0.53
CA ASN A 112 -12.87 6.02 -0.66
C ASN A 112 -13.33 7.48 -0.57
N GLU A 113 -13.45 8.16 -1.70
CA GLU A 113 -14.06 9.51 -1.81
C GLU A 113 -15.08 9.48 -2.95
N ALA A 114 -16.34 9.16 -2.61
CA ALA A 114 -17.43 9.11 -3.60
C ALA A 114 -18.03 10.50 -3.85
N THR A 115 -18.08 11.33 -2.81
CA THR A 115 -18.47 12.74 -2.85
C THR A 115 -17.26 13.56 -2.45
N GLN A 116 -17.06 14.71 -3.10
CA GLN A 116 -15.96 15.61 -2.77
C GLN A 116 -15.93 15.93 -1.28
N HIS A 117 -14.76 15.73 -0.65
CA HIS A 117 -14.52 15.99 0.77
C HIS A 117 -15.33 15.13 1.75
N GLU A 118 -15.85 13.98 1.29
CA GLU A 118 -16.50 12.98 2.14
C GLU A 118 -15.85 11.62 1.94
N TYR A 119 -15.43 11.00 3.04
CA TYR A 119 -14.56 9.82 3.01
C TYR A 119 -15.19 8.62 3.68
N SER A 120 -15.10 7.46 3.04
CA SER A 120 -15.61 6.19 3.56
C SER A 120 -14.49 5.17 3.75
N PRO A 121 -14.62 4.23 4.71
CA PRO A 121 -13.62 3.19 4.92
C PRO A 121 -13.52 2.23 3.71
N THR A 122 -12.37 1.57 3.60
CA THR A 122 -12.09 0.40 2.78
C THR A 122 -11.66 -0.75 3.70
N GLU A 123 -11.53 -1.97 3.17
CA GLU A 123 -10.93 -3.09 3.91
C GLU A 123 -9.54 -2.74 4.49
N ILE A 124 -8.75 -1.95 3.75
CA ILE A 124 -7.43 -1.48 4.22
C ILE A 124 -7.59 -0.52 5.40
N THR A 125 -8.61 0.35 5.42
CA THR A 125 -8.90 1.19 6.59
C THR A 125 -9.10 0.34 7.84
N HIS A 126 -9.89 -0.74 7.75
CA HIS A 126 -10.14 -1.64 8.87
C HIS A 126 -8.88 -2.39 9.30
N GLU A 127 -8.08 -2.87 8.33
CA GLU A 127 -6.80 -3.52 8.61
C GLU A 127 -5.82 -2.59 9.34
N MET A 128 -5.81 -1.30 9.00
CA MET A 128 -4.98 -0.28 9.66
C MET A 128 -5.38 0.02 11.12
N THR A 129 -6.45 -0.60 11.63
CA THR A 129 -6.82 -0.58 13.05
C THR A 129 -6.38 -1.83 13.82
N GLN A 130 -5.91 -2.86 13.12
CA GLN A 130 -5.44 -4.09 13.74
C GLN A 130 -4.07 -3.89 14.38
N LYS A 131 -3.91 -4.34 15.64
CA LYS A 131 -2.65 -4.19 16.39
C LYS A 131 -1.45 -4.79 15.66
N SER A 132 -1.62 -5.91 14.97
CA SER A 132 -0.58 -6.56 14.17
C SER A 132 -0.08 -5.67 13.04
N SER A 133 -1.00 -5.04 12.32
CA SER A 133 -0.70 -4.21 11.15
C SER A 133 -0.12 -2.85 11.56
N ILE A 134 -0.64 -2.27 12.65
CA ILE A 134 -0.03 -1.09 13.29
C ILE A 134 1.41 -1.41 13.70
N GLY A 135 1.62 -2.47 14.49
CA GLY A 135 2.96 -2.85 14.96
C GLY A 135 3.94 -3.14 13.82
N LEU A 136 3.48 -3.81 12.75
CA LEU A 136 4.29 -4.04 11.55
C LEU A 136 4.67 -2.71 10.88
N SER A 137 3.70 -1.80 10.70
CA SER A 137 3.95 -0.50 10.07
C SER A 137 4.96 0.34 10.87
N GLU A 138 4.86 0.31 12.20
CA GLU A 138 5.79 1.00 13.10
C GLU A 138 7.20 0.42 13.03
N ALA A 139 7.34 -0.90 13.10
CA ALA A 139 8.64 -1.56 12.99
C ALA A 139 9.31 -1.26 11.63
N LEU A 140 8.55 -1.32 10.53
CA LEU A 140 9.09 -0.99 9.21
C LEU A 140 9.53 0.47 9.12
N LEU A 141 8.73 1.41 9.63
CA LEU A 141 9.06 2.84 9.60
C LEU A 141 10.27 3.20 10.47
N THR A 142 10.36 2.61 11.66
CA THR A 142 11.31 3.04 12.71
C THR A 142 12.60 2.25 12.68
N ASP A 143 12.54 0.95 12.38
CA ASP A 143 13.71 0.07 12.44
C ASP A 143 14.29 -0.23 11.05
N PHE A 144 13.43 -0.45 10.06
CA PHE A 144 13.87 -0.88 8.72
C PHE A 144 14.22 0.29 7.78
N LEU A 145 13.31 1.26 7.60
CA LEU A 145 13.53 2.36 6.64
C LEU A 145 14.83 3.15 6.87
N PRO A 146 15.27 3.46 8.11
CA PRO A 146 16.54 4.15 8.33
C PRO A 146 17.77 3.38 7.84
N CYS A 147 17.66 2.07 7.63
CA CYS A 147 18.74 1.24 7.10
C CYS A 147 18.89 1.35 5.58
N LEU A 148 17.79 1.62 4.85
CA LEU A 148 17.77 1.65 3.39
C LEU A 148 18.82 2.58 2.74
N PRO A 149 19.01 3.85 3.17
CA PRO A 149 20.00 4.72 2.52
C PRO A 149 21.44 4.26 2.73
N LYS A 150 21.73 3.52 3.81
CA LYS A 150 23.08 3.02 4.13
C LYS A 150 23.39 1.68 3.45
N MET A 151 22.36 0.94 3.04
CA MET A 151 22.50 -0.41 2.49
C MET A 151 23.38 -0.46 1.23
N PRO A 152 23.23 0.42 0.23
CA PRO A 152 24.08 0.39 -0.96
C PRO A 152 25.56 0.63 -0.64
N GLU A 153 25.86 1.57 0.26
CA GLU A 153 27.23 1.87 0.68
C GLU A 153 27.86 0.68 1.41
N TYR A 154 27.11 0.07 2.32
CA TYR A 154 27.55 -1.12 3.05
C TYR A 154 27.81 -2.30 2.10
N LEU A 155 26.87 -2.62 1.21
CA LEU A 155 27.03 -3.71 0.23
C LEU A 155 28.22 -3.47 -0.70
N LYS A 156 28.46 -2.21 -1.10
CA LYS A 156 29.66 -1.83 -1.85
C LYS A 156 30.93 -2.05 -1.04
N SER A 157 30.96 -1.74 0.26
CA SER A 157 32.14 -1.90 1.12
C SER A 157 32.58 -3.36 1.28
N ILE A 158 31.64 -4.30 1.23
CA ILE A 158 31.93 -5.75 1.24
C ILE A 158 32.09 -6.34 -0.18
N ASN A 159 32.21 -5.50 -1.21
CA ASN A 159 32.29 -5.89 -2.62
C ASN A 159 31.13 -6.80 -3.06
N TYR A 160 29.92 -6.53 -2.55
CA TYR A 160 28.70 -7.29 -2.82
C TYR A 160 28.82 -8.80 -2.51
N ARG A 161 29.70 -9.18 -1.58
CA ARG A 161 29.85 -10.57 -1.14
C ARG A 161 28.90 -10.88 0.00
N ASN A 162 28.45 -12.12 0.07
CA ASN A 162 27.78 -12.63 1.27
C ASN A 162 28.74 -12.51 2.46
N GLN A 163 28.20 -12.10 3.61
CA GLN A 163 28.97 -12.21 4.85
C GLN A 163 29.21 -13.69 5.13
N PRO A 164 30.40 -14.09 5.62
CA PRO A 164 30.58 -15.43 6.13
C PRO A 164 29.56 -15.65 7.25
N GLU A 165 28.92 -16.82 7.28
CA GLU A 165 28.06 -17.21 8.40
C GLU A 165 28.85 -16.98 9.70
N LYS A 166 28.26 -16.23 10.64
CA LYS A 166 28.83 -16.22 11.99
C LYS A 166 28.80 -17.67 12.46
N PRO A 167 29.95 -18.25 12.92
CA PRO A 167 29.90 -19.57 13.52
C PRO A 167 28.84 -19.54 14.61
N SER A 168 27.95 -20.53 14.60
CA SER A 168 26.91 -20.67 15.62
C SER A 168 27.60 -20.55 16.97
N SER A 169 27.25 -19.52 17.73
CA SER A 169 27.72 -19.39 19.10
C SER A 169 27.09 -20.54 19.88
N THR A 170 27.84 -21.63 20.00
CA THR A 170 27.57 -22.72 20.93
C THR A 170 27.62 -22.12 22.34
N PHE A 171 26.46 -21.96 22.93
CA PHE A 171 26.28 -22.00 24.38
C PHE A 171 25.58 -23.32 24.71
#